data_AF-A0A831LNM8-F1
#
_entry.id   AF-A0A831LNM8-F1
#
_cell.length_a   1.000
_cell.length_b   1.000
_cell.length_c   1.000
_cell.angle_alpha   90.00
_cell.angle_beta   90.00
_cell.angle_gamma   90.00
#
_symmetry.space_group_name_H-M   'P 1'
#
loop_
_entity.id
_entity.type
_entity.pdbx_description
1 polymer ?
#
loop_
_entity_poly.entity_id
_entity_poly.type
_entity_poly.pdbx_seq_one_letter_code
_entity_poly.pdbx_strand_id
1 'polypeptide(L)'
;MNRRLRYALIFLVALAGFSALFFFSTVAGSSGYIGVIPGASAPGGQYVLVHLTAEDFAAHPALFDLVVEEKKVRRPTSLFFLPPPGDDWSAIVLNGEEDQALWWTYMFVRQANGTAVPALLEYNGIYYRLACSQG
;
A
#
# COMPACT_ATOMS: atom_id res chain seq x y z
N MET A 1 -4.10 -34.88 -36.32
CA MET A 1 -4.18 -33.59 -35.59
C MET A 1 -3.92 -32.46 -36.57
N ASN A 2 -4.91 -31.60 -36.80
CA ASN A 2 -4.88 -30.59 -37.86
C ASN A 2 -3.76 -29.56 -37.58
N ARG A 3 -2.87 -29.27 -38.55
CA ARG A 3 -1.69 -28.39 -38.34
C ARG A 3 -2.08 -27.03 -37.73
N ARG A 4 -3.21 -26.47 -38.17
CA ARG A 4 -3.77 -25.21 -37.66
C ARG A 4 -4.13 -25.27 -36.17
N LEU A 5 -4.63 -26.41 -35.70
CA LEU A 5 -4.97 -26.62 -34.29
C LEU A 5 -3.71 -26.63 -33.40
N ARG A 6 -2.61 -27.23 -33.88
CA ARG A 6 -1.32 -27.21 -33.18
C ARG A 6 -0.76 -25.80 -33.02
N TYR A 7 -0.78 -25.00 -34.09
CA TYR A 7 -0.28 -23.63 -34.03
C TYR A 7 -1.17 -22.73 -33.15
N ALA A 8 -2.49 -22.91 -33.20
CA ALA A 8 -3.41 -22.19 -32.32
C ALA A 8 -3.16 -22.51 -30.83
N LEU A 9 -2.91 -23.78 -30.50
CA LEU A 9 -2.56 -24.20 -29.13
C LEU A 9 -1.22 -23.61 -28.68
N ILE A 10 -0.20 -23.64 -29.52
CA ILE A 10 1.11 -23.05 -29.19
C ILE A 10 0.97 -21.54 -28.96
N PHE A 11 0.19 -20.86 -29.79
CA PHE A 11 -0.06 -19.43 -29.65
C PHE A 11 -0.82 -19.10 -28.36
N LEU A 12 -1.84 -19.89 -28.00
CA LEU A 12 -2.58 -19.72 -26.74
C LEU A 12 -1.70 -19.96 -25.51
N VAL A 13 -0.82 -20.96 -25.55
CA VAL A 13 0.13 -21.23 -24.45
C VAL A 13 1.16 -20.10 -24.34
N ALA A 14 1.69 -19.61 -25.46
CA ALA A 14 2.62 -18.47 -25.47
C ALA A 14 1.94 -17.19 -24.97
N LEU A 15 0.70 -16.94 -25.38
CA LEU A 15 -0.09 -15.79 -24.92
C LEU A 15 -0.40 -15.89 -23.42
N ALA A 16 -0.82 -17.06 -22.94
CA ALA A 16 -1.08 -17.29 -21.51
C ALA A 16 0.20 -17.15 -20.67
N GLY A 17 1.35 -17.65 -21.16
CA GLY A 17 2.65 -17.47 -20.50
C GLY A 17 3.10 -16.00 -20.48
N PHE A 18 2.92 -15.29 -21.59
CA PHE A 18 3.21 -13.85 -21.69
C PHE A 18 2.29 -13.04 -20.77
N SER A 19 0.99 -13.31 -20.78
CA SER A 19 0.03 -12.68 -19.89
C SER A 19 0.33 -12.98 -18.43
N ALA A 20 0.70 -14.21 -18.06
CA ALA A 20 1.09 -14.55 -16.70
C ALA A 20 2.34 -13.73 -16.29
N LEU A 21 3.39 -13.68 -17.10
CA LEU A 21 4.60 -12.94 -16.75
C LEU A 21 4.36 -11.43 -16.61
N PHE A 22 3.52 -10.82 -17.46
CA PHE A 22 3.23 -9.38 -17.41
C PHE A 22 2.16 -8.99 -16.38
N PHE A 23 1.11 -9.80 -16.18
CA PHE A 23 0.11 -9.56 -15.13
C PHE A 23 0.68 -9.86 -13.74
N PHE A 24 1.49 -10.92 -13.57
CA PHE A 24 2.16 -11.14 -12.29
C PHE A 24 3.24 -10.09 -12.02
N SER A 25 3.88 -9.50 -13.03
CA SER A 25 4.87 -8.41 -12.79
C SER A 25 4.21 -7.04 -12.53
N THR A 26 2.96 -6.84 -12.95
CA THR A 26 2.19 -5.62 -12.59
C THR A 26 1.45 -5.77 -11.26
N VAL A 27 1.12 -7.00 -10.84
CA VAL A 27 0.61 -7.34 -9.49
C VAL A 27 1.76 -7.59 -8.48
N ALA A 28 2.95 -7.96 -8.95
CA ALA A 28 4.20 -7.78 -8.23
C ALA A 28 4.56 -6.30 -8.28
N GLY A 29 3.72 -5.48 -7.63
CA GLY A 29 4.20 -4.23 -7.08
C GLY A 29 5.52 -4.55 -6.39
N SER A 30 6.56 -3.75 -6.65
CA SER A 30 7.76 -3.78 -5.84
C SER A 30 7.34 -4.03 -4.39
N SER A 31 7.95 -4.99 -3.70
CA SER A 31 7.66 -5.31 -2.29
C SER A 31 7.97 -4.09 -1.44
N GLY A 32 7.10 -3.11 -1.53
CA GLY A 32 7.20 -1.81 -0.94
C GLY A 32 6.54 -1.83 0.41
N TYR A 33 6.80 -0.79 1.15
CA TYR A 33 6.24 -0.64 2.48
C TYR A 33 5.63 0.74 2.61
N ILE A 34 4.67 0.83 3.52
CA ILE A 34 4.23 2.10 4.08
C ILE A 34 5.04 2.29 5.36
N GLY A 35 5.61 3.47 5.52
CA GLY A 35 6.23 3.91 6.77
C GLY A 35 5.64 5.25 7.21
N VAL A 36 5.99 5.66 8.42
CA VAL A 36 5.61 6.96 8.97
C VAL A 36 6.81 7.90 9.04
N ILE A 37 6.58 9.18 8.82
CA ILE A 37 7.52 10.26 9.07
C ILE A 37 6.96 11.08 10.24
N PRO A 38 7.53 10.96 11.46
CA PRO A 38 7.09 11.73 12.61
C PRO A 38 7.60 13.18 12.54
N GLY A 39 6.90 14.09 13.20
CA GLY A 39 7.27 15.50 13.22
C GLY A 39 7.14 16.17 11.85
N ALA A 40 6.23 15.66 11.02
CA ALA A 40 5.95 16.24 9.72
C ALA A 40 5.33 17.63 9.89
N SER A 41 6.19 18.67 9.91
CA SER A 41 5.75 20.06 9.81
C SER A 41 5.03 20.23 8.47
N ALA A 42 3.84 20.84 8.45
CA ALA A 42 3.16 21.21 7.21
C ALA A 42 4.08 22.13 6.38
N PRO A 43 4.80 21.65 5.36
CA PRO A 43 5.70 22.50 4.59
C PRO A 43 4.84 23.20 3.55
N GLY A 44 4.35 24.40 3.87
CA GLY A 44 3.81 25.41 2.94
C GLY A 44 2.71 24.98 1.96
N GLY A 45 2.17 23.77 2.05
CA GLY A 45 1.19 23.19 1.14
C GLY A 45 -0.20 23.07 1.77
N GLN A 46 -1.22 22.90 0.94
CA GLN A 46 -2.55 22.51 1.42
C GLN A 46 -2.48 21.04 1.85
N TYR A 47 -2.50 20.81 3.15
CA TYR A 47 -2.67 19.48 3.74
C TYR A 47 -4.09 19.38 4.28
N VAL A 48 -4.67 18.19 4.21
CA VAL A 48 -5.88 17.87 4.96
C VAL A 48 -5.46 17.26 6.28
N LEU A 49 -5.81 17.90 7.38
CA LEU A 49 -5.57 17.37 8.73
C LEU A 49 -6.58 16.26 9.02
N VAL A 50 -6.10 15.08 9.38
CA VAL A 50 -6.90 13.93 9.80
C VAL A 50 -6.54 13.62 11.25
N HIS A 51 -7.50 13.82 12.15
CA HIS A 51 -7.37 13.50 13.56
C HIS A 51 -7.65 12.01 13.76
N LEU A 52 -6.64 11.25 14.18
CA LEU A 52 -6.78 9.81 14.36
C LEU A 52 -7.52 9.51 15.66
N THR A 53 -8.55 8.68 15.58
CA THR A 53 -9.33 8.21 16.73
C THR A 53 -9.04 6.74 17.06
N ALA A 54 -9.56 6.28 18.18
CA ALA A 54 -9.54 4.86 18.51
C ALA A 54 -10.31 4.00 17.50
N GLU A 55 -11.36 4.56 16.86
CA GLU A 55 -12.09 3.85 15.82
C GLU A 55 -11.23 3.62 14.56
N ASP A 56 -10.39 4.60 14.21
CA ASP A 56 -9.47 4.45 13.07
C ASP A 56 -8.51 3.29 13.27
N PHE A 57 -7.92 3.16 14.47
CA PHE A 57 -7.02 2.05 14.79
C PHE A 57 -7.74 0.71 14.89
N ALA A 58 -9.00 0.70 15.33
CA ALA A 58 -9.81 -0.51 15.34
C ALA A 58 -10.21 -0.96 13.93
N ALA A 59 -10.49 -0.01 13.03
CA ALA A 59 -10.83 -0.27 11.64
C ALA A 59 -9.61 -0.65 10.78
N HIS A 60 -8.44 -0.08 11.11
CA HIS A 60 -7.19 -0.26 10.36
C HIS A 60 -6.03 -0.58 11.32
N PRO A 61 -5.87 -1.86 11.72
CA PRO A 61 -4.81 -2.26 12.65
C PRO A 61 -3.40 -1.90 12.17
N ALA A 62 -3.15 -1.89 10.85
CA ALA A 62 -1.87 -1.45 10.30
C ALA A 62 -1.55 0.02 10.60
N LEU A 63 -2.56 0.88 10.78
CA LEU A 63 -2.37 2.28 11.13
C LEU A 63 -1.79 2.44 12.53
N PHE A 64 -2.14 1.55 13.46
CA PHE A 64 -1.54 1.52 14.79
C PHE A 64 -0.06 1.17 14.71
N ASP A 65 0.29 0.11 13.97
CA ASP A 65 1.69 -0.29 13.78
C ASP A 65 2.51 0.81 13.09
N LEU A 66 1.89 1.57 12.18
CA LEU A 66 2.54 2.70 11.51
C LEU A 66 2.75 3.90 12.42
N VAL A 67 1.73 4.33 13.16
CA VAL A 67 1.73 5.64 13.86
C VAL A 67 2.18 5.51 15.31
N VAL A 68 1.82 4.43 15.99
CA VAL A 68 2.09 4.23 17.42
C VAL A 68 3.38 3.44 17.61
N GLU A 69 3.56 2.36 16.85
CA GLU A 69 4.75 1.51 16.94
C GLU A 69 5.87 1.95 15.98
N GLU A 70 5.59 2.91 15.08
CA GLU A 70 6.51 3.44 14.08
C GLU A 70 7.16 2.36 13.18
N LYS A 71 6.45 1.25 12.96
CA LYS A 71 6.90 0.12 12.16
C LYS A 71 6.60 0.32 10.68
N LYS A 72 7.44 -0.29 9.83
CA LYS A 72 7.18 -0.43 8.39
C LYS A 72 6.17 -1.53 8.15
N VAL A 73 5.09 -1.23 7.44
CA VAL A 73 4.07 -2.22 7.08
C VAL A 73 4.21 -2.60 5.62
N ARG A 74 4.27 -3.89 5.33
CA ARG A 74 4.41 -4.41 3.96
C ARG A 74 3.13 -4.17 3.17
N ARG A 75 3.27 -3.64 1.96
CA ARG A 75 2.17 -3.51 1.00
C ARG A 75 1.74 -4.89 0.47
N PRO A 76 0.58 -5.00 -0.19
CA PRO A 76 0.09 -6.27 -0.70
C PRO A 76 1.14 -6.97 -1.59
N THR A 77 1.51 -8.18 -1.21
CA THR A 77 2.55 -8.96 -1.88
C THR A 77 2.22 -10.44 -1.84
N SER A 78 2.65 -11.18 -2.87
CA SER A 78 2.55 -12.65 -2.91
C SER A 78 3.46 -13.34 -1.89
N LEU A 79 4.40 -12.61 -1.28
CA LEU A 79 5.34 -13.09 -0.28
C LEU A 79 4.89 -12.86 1.17
N PHE A 80 3.58 -12.67 1.39
CA PHE A 80 3.02 -12.35 2.72
C PHE A 80 3.32 -13.41 3.80
N PHE A 81 3.63 -14.64 3.40
CA PHE A 81 3.99 -15.74 4.29
C PHE A 81 5.42 -15.66 4.84
N LEU A 82 6.27 -14.81 4.27
CA LEU A 82 7.62 -14.62 4.81
C LEU A 82 7.56 -13.82 6.12
N PRO A 83 8.46 -14.11 7.08
CA PRO A 83 8.57 -13.30 8.28
C PRO A 83 8.98 -11.85 7.95
N PRO A 84 8.75 -10.90 8.87
CA PRO A 84 9.22 -9.53 8.71
C PRO A 84 10.74 -9.49 8.53
N PRO A 85 11.28 -8.57 7.70
CA PRO A 85 12.72 -8.46 7.46
C PRO A 85 13.57 -8.05 8.68
N GLY A 86 12.97 -7.42 9.69
CA GLY A 86 13.64 -6.92 10.89
C GLY A 86 12.65 -6.43 11.94
N ASP A 87 13.16 -6.01 13.10
CA ASP A 87 12.34 -5.59 14.24
C ASP A 87 11.58 -4.28 14.00
N ASP A 88 12.05 -3.46 13.05
CA ASP A 88 11.40 -2.23 12.59
C ASP A 88 10.24 -2.49 11.61
N TRP A 89 9.90 -3.76 11.38
CA TRP A 89 8.81 -4.17 10.50
C TRP A 89 7.63 -4.75 11.27
N SER A 90 6.44 -4.41 10.81
CA SER A 90 5.21 -5.02 11.30
C SER A 90 5.08 -6.47 10.83
N ALA A 91 4.47 -7.30 11.67
CA ALA A 91 4.01 -8.63 11.29
C ALA A 91 2.86 -8.57 10.28
N ILE A 92 2.12 -7.46 10.24
CA ILE A 92 0.99 -7.24 9.36
C ILE A 92 1.48 -7.05 7.92
N VAL A 93 0.77 -7.70 7.00
CA VAL A 93 0.90 -7.47 5.55
C VAL A 93 -0.45 -6.99 5.07
N LEU A 94 -0.46 -5.81 4.43
CA LEU A 94 -1.68 -5.20 3.95
C LEU A 94 -2.34 -6.10 2.90
N ASN A 95 -3.66 -6.19 2.97
CA ASN A 95 -4.46 -6.66 1.84
C ASN A 95 -4.77 -5.48 0.89
N GLY A 96 -5.32 -5.78 -0.29
CA GLY A 96 -5.59 -4.75 -1.30
C GLY A 96 -6.61 -3.70 -0.87
N GLU A 97 -7.58 -4.06 -0.02
CA GLU A 97 -8.60 -3.13 0.48
C GLU A 97 -8.00 -2.18 1.53
N GLU A 98 -7.20 -2.72 2.45
CA GLU A 98 -6.52 -1.93 3.48
C GLU A 98 -5.46 -1.00 2.88
N ASP A 99 -4.69 -1.45 1.88
CA ASP A 99 -3.74 -0.60 1.16
C ASP A 99 -4.45 0.58 0.46
N GLN A 100 -5.62 0.33 -0.14
CA GLN A 100 -6.43 1.39 -0.74
C GLN A 100 -7.04 2.33 0.29
N ALA A 101 -7.52 1.81 1.42
CA ALA A 101 -8.06 2.62 2.52
C ALA A 101 -6.97 3.52 3.12
N LEU A 102 -5.79 2.98 3.40
CA LEU A 102 -4.62 3.74 3.84
C LEU A 102 -4.23 4.81 2.82
N TRP A 103 -4.23 4.47 1.54
CA TRP A 103 -3.90 5.41 0.47
C TRP A 103 -4.91 6.57 0.35
N TRP A 104 -6.21 6.29 0.33
CA TRP A 104 -7.26 7.28 0.02
C TRP A 104 -7.86 8.01 1.23
N THR A 105 -7.54 7.57 2.44
CA THR A 105 -8.03 8.21 3.66
C THR A 105 -6.87 8.83 4.46
N TYR A 106 -5.73 8.14 4.53
CA TYR A 106 -4.67 8.48 5.48
C TYR A 106 -3.37 8.96 4.81
N MET A 107 -3.17 8.73 3.51
CA MET A 107 -2.06 9.31 2.73
C MET A 107 -2.51 10.51 1.89
N PHE A 108 -3.65 10.36 1.20
CA PHE A 108 -4.25 11.39 0.36
C PHE A 108 -5.75 11.38 0.55
N VAL A 109 -6.36 12.54 0.81
CA VAL A 109 -7.82 12.68 0.87
C VAL A 109 -8.32 13.17 -0.48
N ARG A 110 -9.35 12.51 -1.02
CA ARG A 110 -10.01 12.95 -2.25
C ARG A 110 -11.04 14.02 -1.94
N GLN A 111 -10.88 15.20 -2.52
CA GLN A 111 -11.84 16.31 -2.38
C GLN A 111 -13.02 16.15 -3.36
N ALA A 112 -14.10 16.90 -3.11
CA ALA A 112 -15.32 16.87 -3.92
C ALA A 112 -15.12 17.26 -5.40
N ASN A 113 -14.09 18.05 -5.69
CA ASN A 113 -13.67 18.42 -7.05
C ASN A 113 -12.84 17.32 -7.76
N GLY A 114 -12.61 16.19 -7.09
CA GLY A 114 -11.84 15.06 -7.61
C GLY A 114 -10.33 15.15 -7.39
N THR A 115 -9.79 16.23 -6.82
CA THR A 115 -8.36 16.34 -6.52
C THR A 115 -7.96 15.49 -5.33
N ALA A 116 -6.76 14.93 -5.36
CA ALA A 116 -6.16 14.23 -4.23
C ALA A 116 -5.20 15.19 -3.52
N VAL A 117 -5.43 15.42 -2.23
CA VAL A 117 -4.63 16.32 -1.41
C VAL A 117 -3.91 15.50 -0.33
N PRO A 118 -2.61 15.70 -0.08
CA PRO A 118 -1.90 14.95 0.95
C PRO A 118 -2.54 15.13 2.33
N ALA A 119 -2.65 14.03 3.06
CA ALA A 119 -3.11 14.03 4.44
C ALA A 119 -1.93 14.30 5.39
N LEU A 120 -2.22 15.02 6.47
CA LEU A 120 -1.37 15.09 7.65
C LEU A 120 -2.15 14.46 8.80
N LEU A 121 -1.60 13.42 9.41
CA LEU A 121 -2.25 12.70 10.49
C LEU A 121 -1.86 13.34 11.82
N GLU A 122 -2.81 13.51 12.74
CA GLU A 122 -2.54 13.97 14.10
C GLU A 122 -3.02 12.94 15.10
N TYR A 123 -2.14 12.61 16.03
CA TYR A 123 -2.43 11.71 17.15
C TYR A 123 -1.68 12.18 18.38
N ASN A 124 -2.40 12.41 19.49
CA ASN A 124 -1.85 12.88 20.77
C ASN A 124 -0.97 14.15 20.66
N GLY A 125 -1.32 15.09 19.78
CA GLY A 125 -0.59 16.33 19.55
C GLY A 125 0.66 16.19 18.67
N ILE A 126 0.93 15.00 18.12
CA ILE A 126 2.05 14.74 17.23
C ILE A 126 1.53 14.59 15.80
N TYR A 127 2.23 15.21 14.85
CA TYR A 127 1.91 15.16 13.43
C TYR A 127 2.74 14.11 12.71
N TYR A 128 2.08 13.30 11.89
CA TYR A 128 2.65 12.18 11.17
C TYR A 128 2.29 12.26 9.68
N ARG A 129 3.17 11.74 8.84
CA ARG A 129 2.90 11.55 7.42
C ARG A 129 3.22 10.14 6.99
N LEU A 130 2.26 9.48 6.36
CA LEU A 130 2.49 8.19 5.73
C LEU A 130 3.22 8.36 4.39
N ALA A 131 4.19 7.48 4.12
CA ALA A 131 4.97 7.48 2.90
C ALA A 131 5.16 6.06 2.37
N CYS A 132 5.03 5.90 1.05
CA CYS A 132 5.37 4.64 0.38
C CYS A 132 6.83 4.67 -0.08
N SER A 133 7.55 3.59 0.17
CA SER A 133 8.88 3.34 -0.43
C SER A 133 8.89 1.99 -1.13
N GLN A 134 9.69 1.89 -2.18
CA GLN A 134 10.13 0.59 -2.68
C GLN A 134 11.30 0.13 -1.78
N GLY A 135 11.25 -1.12 -1.32
CA GLY A 135 12.26 -1.71 -0.43
C GLY A 135 13.62 -1.86 -1.09
#